data_AF-A0A7S0Y9K3-F1
#
_entry.id   AF-A0A7S0Y9K3-F1
#
_cell.length_a   1.000
_cell.length_b   1.000
_cell.length_c   1.000
_cell.angle_alpha   90.00
_cell.angle_beta   90.00
_cell.angle_gamma   90.00
#
_symmetry.space_group_name_H-M   'P 1'
#
loop_
_entity.id
_entity.type
_entity.pdbx_description
1 polymer ?
#
loop_
_entity_poly.entity_id
_entity_poly.type
_entity_poly.pdbx_seq_one_letter_code
_entity_poly.pdbx_strand_id
1 'polypeptide(L)'
;DASAKRSMITHDFVHKTHMRIFPLYYPEVLSDWWMDDWISHVYPAGNAFKMFTVKVSHHTETIARVHHTAPGDPVRYEVDNSHQHYLYGETQSGNRMIKDF
;
A
#
# COMPACT_ATOMS: atom_id res chain seq x y z
N ASP A 1 -10.89 16.06 -9.23
CA ASP A 1 -11.02 15.45 -7.89
C ASP A 1 -9.66 14.92 -7.43
N ALA A 2 -8.86 15.78 -6.78
CA ALA A 2 -7.47 15.49 -6.37
C ALA A 2 -7.34 15.16 -4.87
N SER A 3 -8.47 15.03 -4.16
CA SER A 3 -8.51 14.90 -2.71
C SER A 3 -8.22 13.47 -2.25
N ALA A 4 -8.70 12.46 -2.97
CA ALA A 4 -8.55 11.06 -2.58
C ALA A 4 -7.09 10.55 -2.67
N LYS A 5 -6.30 11.02 -3.64
CA LYS A 5 -4.88 10.62 -3.79
C LYS A 5 -3.98 11.06 -2.63
N ARG A 6 -4.39 12.05 -1.83
CA ARG A 6 -3.56 12.56 -0.72
C ARG A 6 -3.58 11.65 0.51
N SER A 7 -4.57 10.76 0.67
CA SER A 7 -4.71 9.89 1.84
C SER A 7 -4.06 8.51 1.69
N MET A 8 -3.64 8.09 0.50
CA MET A 8 -2.96 6.80 0.28
C MET A 8 -1.43 6.86 0.48
N ILE A 9 -0.87 5.93 1.25
CA ILE A 9 0.56 5.72 1.46
C ILE A 9 1.06 4.79 0.36
N THR A 10 1.95 5.27 -0.50
CA THR A 10 2.51 4.48 -1.62
C THR A 10 3.87 3.86 -1.29
N HIS A 11 4.46 4.28 -0.17
CA HIS A 11 5.69 3.72 0.40
C HIS A 11 5.55 3.83 1.91
N ASP A 12 5.55 2.71 2.59
CA ASP A 12 5.38 2.62 4.04
C ASP A 12 6.68 2.17 4.72
N PHE A 13 6.82 2.59 5.97
CA PHE A 13 7.83 2.07 6.88
C PHE A 13 7.12 1.76 8.19
N VAL A 14 7.17 0.50 8.60
CA VAL A 14 6.51 0.05 9.84
C VAL A 14 7.51 -0.22 10.95
N HIS A 15 7.12 0.04 12.19
CA HIS A 15 7.89 -0.39 13.35
C HIS A 15 7.83 -1.93 13.48
N LYS A 16 8.84 -2.56 14.10
CA LYS A 16 8.88 -4.03 14.33
C LYS A 16 7.63 -4.59 15.03
N THR A 17 6.88 -3.75 15.75
CA THR A 17 5.60 -4.12 16.37
C THR A 17 4.58 -4.60 15.33
N HIS A 18 4.61 -4.10 14.10
CA HIS A 18 3.78 -4.60 13.01
C HIS A 18 3.93 -6.13 12.85
N MET A 19 5.17 -6.63 12.80
CA MET A 19 5.47 -8.07 12.68
C MET A 19 5.15 -8.89 13.93
N ARG A 20 4.81 -8.23 15.05
CA ARG A 20 4.34 -8.89 16.27
C ARG A 20 2.82 -8.98 16.32
N ILE A 21 2.14 -8.01 15.71
CA ILE A 21 0.68 -7.96 15.61
C ILE A 21 0.20 -8.86 14.46
N PHE A 22 0.84 -8.73 13.30
CA PHE A 22 0.44 -9.41 12.08
C PHE A 22 1.38 -10.58 11.78
N PRO A 23 0.82 -11.72 11.32
CA PRO A 23 1.63 -12.87 10.92
C PRO A 23 2.43 -12.62 9.63
N LEU A 24 1.96 -11.69 8.79
CA LEU A 24 2.56 -11.31 7.50
C LEU A 24 2.58 -9.78 7.39
N TYR A 25 3.47 -9.27 6.54
CA TYR A 25 3.57 -7.81 6.29
C TYR A 25 2.28 -7.26 5.67
N TYR A 26 1.70 -8.00 4.73
CA TYR A 26 0.44 -7.68 4.08
C TYR A 26 -0.46 -8.92 4.08
N PRO A 27 -1.80 -8.75 4.06
CA PRO A 27 -2.71 -9.86 3.81
C PRO A 27 -2.45 -10.49 2.44
N GLU A 28 -2.30 -11.82 2.37
CA GLU A 28 -1.95 -12.53 1.12
C GLU A 28 -2.99 -12.39 0.01
N VAL A 29 -4.25 -12.12 0.40
CA VAL A 29 -5.38 -11.94 -0.53
C VAL A 29 -5.37 -10.59 -1.23
N LEU A 30 -4.48 -9.66 -0.84
CA LEU A 30 -4.35 -8.35 -1.45
C LEU A 30 -3.07 -8.29 -2.27
N SER A 31 -3.17 -7.68 -3.45
CA SER A 31 -2.05 -7.43 -4.36
C SER A 31 -2.04 -5.98 -4.82
N ASP A 32 -0.92 -5.56 -5.41
CA ASP A 32 -0.79 -4.29 -6.09
C ASP A 32 -1.18 -3.09 -5.19
N TRP A 33 -1.97 -2.16 -5.71
CA TRP A 33 -2.42 -0.98 -5.01
C TRP A 33 -3.33 -1.27 -3.80
N TRP A 34 -3.84 -2.50 -3.65
CA TRP A 34 -4.77 -2.83 -2.57
C TRP A 34 -4.02 -2.95 -1.24
N MET A 35 -2.72 -3.26 -1.31
CA MET A 35 -1.83 -3.23 -0.15
C MET A 35 -1.60 -1.79 0.34
N ASP A 36 -1.37 -0.85 -0.59
CA ASP A 36 -1.25 0.60 -0.29
C ASP A 36 -2.53 1.13 0.37
N ASP A 37 -3.69 0.70 -0.13
CA ASP A 37 -4.97 1.03 0.49
C ASP A 37 -5.09 0.41 1.89
N TRP A 38 -4.81 -0.88 2.05
CA TRP A 38 -4.93 -1.53 3.34
C TRP A 38 -4.04 -0.90 4.41
N ILE A 39 -2.75 -0.68 4.12
CA ILE A 39 -1.80 -0.12 5.08
C ILE A 39 -2.14 1.33 5.46
N SER A 40 -2.78 2.07 4.55
CA SER A 40 -3.28 3.42 4.80
C SER A 40 -4.43 3.47 5.80
N HIS A 41 -5.16 2.36 5.99
CA HIS A 41 -6.39 2.31 6.78
C HIS A 41 -6.37 1.31 7.95
N VAL A 42 -5.40 0.40 8.02
CA VAL A 42 -5.34 -0.62 9.08
C VAL A 42 -5.01 -0.02 10.44
N TYR A 43 -4.24 1.07 10.47
CA TYR A 43 -3.85 1.74 11.71
C TYR A 43 -4.87 2.78 12.15
N PRO A 44 -5.21 2.85 13.45
CA PRO A 44 -6.01 3.94 13.97
C PRO A 44 -5.27 5.28 13.88
N ALA A 45 -6.02 6.38 13.91
CA ALA A 45 -5.45 7.72 13.89
C ALA A 45 -4.43 7.91 15.04
N GLY A 46 -3.27 8.46 14.71
CA GLY A 46 -2.15 8.65 15.65
C GLY A 46 -1.08 7.54 15.58
N ASN A 47 -1.40 6.38 15.00
CA ASN A 47 -0.45 5.28 14.84
C ASN A 47 0.20 5.23 13.45
N ALA A 48 -0.22 6.11 12.55
CA ALA A 48 0.38 6.33 11.24
C ALA A 48 0.42 7.82 10.93
N PHE A 49 1.45 8.24 10.21
CA PHE A 49 1.57 9.60 9.66
C PHE A 49 2.26 9.56 8.31
N LYS A 50 2.09 10.64 7.54
CA LYS A 50 2.70 10.79 6.22
C LYS A 50 3.82 11.80 6.24
N MET A 51 4.95 11.43 5.66
CA MET A 51 6.08 12.34 5.45
C MET A 51 6.03 12.93 4.04
N PHE A 52 5.68 14.21 3.93
CA PHE A 52 5.63 14.91 2.64
C PHE A 52 6.98 15.53 2.23
N THR A 53 7.97 15.49 3.10
CA THR A 53 9.31 16.07 2.87
C THR A 53 10.26 15.12 2.16
N VAL A 54 9.92 13.84 2.08
CA VAL A 54 10.72 12.83 1.39
C VAL A 54 10.34 12.81 -0.09
N LYS A 55 11.33 13.04 -0.96
CA LYS A 55 11.15 12.92 -2.41
C LYS A 55 11.62 11.55 -2.87
N VAL A 56 10.68 10.75 -3.39
CA VAL A 56 10.98 9.49 -4.08
C VAL A 56 11.03 9.75 -5.58
N SER A 57 12.13 9.35 -6.23
CA SER A 57 12.32 9.48 -7.68
C SER A 57 12.39 8.10 -8.31
N HIS A 58 11.44 7.78 -9.19
CA HIS A 58 11.42 6.51 -9.92
C HIS A 58 12.17 6.66 -11.25
N HIS A 59 13.22 5.86 -11.47
CA HIS A 59 13.99 5.85 -12.72
C HIS A 59 13.35 4.88 -13.73
N THR A 60 12.11 5.15 -14.14
CA THR A 60 11.31 4.25 -14.99
C THR A 60 11.84 4.13 -16.43
N GLU A 61 12.65 5.08 -16.88
CA GLU A 61 13.22 5.10 -18.23
C GLU A 61 14.13 3.90 -18.51
N THR A 62 14.91 3.47 -17.50
CA THR A 62 15.80 2.32 -17.62
C THR A 62 15.00 1.02 -17.81
N ILE A 63 13.90 0.88 -17.06
CA ILE A 63 13.01 -0.29 -17.15
C ILE A 63 12.29 -0.32 -18.49
N ALA A 64 11.72 0.81 -18.93
CA ALA A 64 11.06 0.93 -20.21
C ALA A 64 11.98 0.51 -21.38
N ARG A 65 13.25 0.93 -21.34
CA ARG A 65 14.26 0.53 -22.34
C ARG A 65 14.52 -0.99 -22.36
N VAL A 66 14.60 -1.64 -21.20
CA VAL A 66 14.82 -3.10 -21.10
C VAL A 66 13.60 -3.87 -21.60
N HIS A 67 12.39 -3.39 -21.31
CA HIS A 67 11.15 -4.06 -21.65
C HIS A 67 10.55 -3.65 -23.01
N HIS A 68 11.26 -2.80 -23.77
CA HIS A 68 10.78 -2.23 -25.04
C HIS A 68 9.40 -1.55 -24.92
N THR A 69 9.09 -0.94 -23.77
CA THR A 69 7.87 -0.16 -23.54
C THR A 69 8.17 1.34 -23.58
N ALA A 70 7.14 2.19 -23.62
CA ALA A 70 7.34 3.64 -23.61
C ALA A 70 7.87 4.13 -22.25
N PRO A 71 8.70 5.20 -22.20
CA PRO A 71 9.10 5.82 -20.94
C PRO A 71 7.87 6.31 -20.17
N GLY A 72 7.75 5.89 -18.91
CA GLY A 72 6.56 6.19 -18.11
C GLY A 72 5.35 5.32 -18.45
N ASP A 73 5.53 4.29 -19.28
CA ASP A 73 4.66 3.12 -19.39
C ASP A 73 5.26 2.03 -18.49
N PRO A 74 5.02 2.11 -17.18
CA PRO A 74 5.51 1.11 -16.28
C PRO A 74 4.80 -0.18 -16.68
N VAL A 75 5.58 -1.25 -16.81
CA VAL A 75 5.06 -2.61 -16.78
C VAL A 75 4.32 -2.73 -15.43
N ARG A 76 3.04 -2.35 -15.43
CA ARG A 76 2.16 -2.36 -14.26
C ARG A 76 1.23 -3.55 -14.41
N TYR A 77 0.88 -4.10 -13.27
CA TYR A 77 -0.18 -5.09 -13.18
C TYR A 77 -1.48 -4.51 -13.74
N GLU A 78 -2.26 -5.34 -14.42
CA GLU A 78 -3.61 -4.95 -14.79
C GLU A 78 -4.40 -4.63 -13.53
N VAL A 79 -5.31 -3.67 -13.65
CA VAL A 79 -6.20 -3.33 -12.55
C VAL A 79 -7.09 -4.54 -12.25
N ASP A 80 -6.77 -5.26 -11.18
CA ASP A 80 -7.65 -6.29 -10.65
C ASP A 80 -8.59 -5.68 -9.60
N ASN A 81 -9.86 -5.51 -9.98
CA ASN A 81 -10.89 -5.04 -9.05
C ASN A 81 -11.42 -6.15 -8.13
N SER A 82 -11.04 -7.41 -8.35
CA SER A 82 -11.51 -8.54 -7.57
C SER A 82 -11.10 -8.44 -6.09
N HIS A 83 -10.09 -7.65 -5.74
CA HIS A 83 -9.67 -7.53 -4.34
C HIS A 83 -10.48 -6.50 -3.54
N GLN A 84 -11.35 -5.72 -4.20
CA GLN A 84 -12.17 -4.69 -3.55
C GLN A 84 -13.04 -5.26 -2.42
N HIS A 85 -13.61 -6.46 -2.60
CA HIS A 85 -14.46 -7.07 -1.58
C HIS A 85 -13.67 -7.63 -0.39
N TYR A 86 -12.37 -7.89 -0.54
CA TYR A 86 -11.50 -8.33 0.56
C TYR A 86 -10.99 -7.17 1.40
N LEU A 87 -10.69 -6.02 0.78
CA LEU A 87 -10.06 -4.87 1.43
C LEU A 87 -10.75 -4.51 2.76
N TYR A 88 -12.07 -4.34 2.73
CA TYR A 88 -12.82 -3.96 3.93
C TYR A 88 -12.69 -5.02 5.04
N GLY A 89 -12.81 -6.30 4.70
CA GLY A 89 -12.68 -7.41 5.65
C GLY A 89 -11.30 -7.47 6.29
N GLU A 90 -10.26 -7.35 5.48
CA GLU A 90 -8.86 -7.36 5.93
C GLU A 90 -8.52 -6.14 6.79
N THR A 91 -9.05 -4.96 6.45
CA THR A 91 -8.89 -3.76 7.29
C THR A 91 -9.58 -3.91 8.64
N GLN A 92 -10.80 -4.46 8.68
CA GLN A 92 -11.48 -4.72 9.96
C GLN A 92 -10.78 -5.79 10.79
N SER A 93 -10.28 -6.84 10.16
CA SER A 93 -9.49 -7.89 10.81
C SER A 93 -8.22 -7.32 11.42
N GLY A 94 -7.43 -6.56 10.65
CA GLY A 94 -6.20 -5.97 11.14
C GLY A 94 -6.41 -4.95 12.25
N ASN A 95 -7.47 -4.14 12.17
CA ASN A 95 -7.87 -3.24 13.25
C ASN A 95 -8.19 -3.97 14.56
N ARG A 96 -8.81 -5.16 14.50
CA ARG A 96 -9.06 -5.98 15.70
C ARG A 96 -7.74 -6.50 16.29
N MET A 97 -6.85 -7.03 15.45
CA MET A 97 -5.54 -7.51 15.91
C MET A 97 -4.73 -6.42 16.62
N ILE A 98 -4.76 -5.18 16.11
CA ILE A 98 -4.10 -4.03 16.76
C ILE A 98 -4.73 -3.73 18.13
N LYS A 99 -6.05 -3.83 18.27
CA LYS A 99 -6.75 -3.57 19.54
C LYS A 99 -6.47 -4.64 20.60
N ASP A 100 -6.25 -5.87 20.18
CA ASP A 100 -6.04 -7.01 21.06
C ASP A 100 -4.57 -7.17 21.51
N PHE A 101 -3.64 -6.40 20.93
CA PHE A 101 -2.19 -6.41 21.23
C PHE A 101 -1.78 -5.36 22.25
#